data_AF-A0A2M6W8C0-F1
#
_entry.id   AF-A0A2M6W8C0-F1
#
_cell.length_a   1.000
_cell.length_b   1.000
_cell.length_c   1.000
_cell.angle_alpha   90.00
_cell.angle_beta   90.00
_cell.angle_gamma   90.00
#
_symmetry.space_group_name_H-M   'P 1'
#
loop_
_entity.id
_entity.type
_entity.pdbx_description
1 polymer ?
#
loop_
_entity_poly.entity_id
_entity_poly.type
_entity_poly.pdbx_seq_one_letter_code
_entity_poly.pdbx_strand_id
1 'polypeptide(L)'
;MIEKFEIKPPKQKLEEKEPEIKTWEDEGGAIESPKEKPEEMLVEIPETIIEEERVKKSWREILMQAKEEFPEDIQRIIEKDSQGGKLKLVEYHKLDHFAKLWFREAFGMRIKKKIKALEPVKKDENPQTVEEEVAEQKRETEEQKKKKSEEKIKKIEEKKKPILKQLAHQKRDRMEKLHRALRNLDLGESVKEFEDTTRRVVYFDEEEQQYFVEENGERKNIGIGDIVSDYAWAIKYFPDSRMTDPAAYRILSKKILTNETRRDLEGFYDKELKTQKPNLGRAEFDLQRWEKNFDKLEMSPKIVQGGIAGQIAEIEVREWLNRVSLNNGLNFLVLRADIQEDSEYKYDFKIRVKYKNRGIKIDSNSTDIQPVTKLGFQLKTSLGERPQEYLLKFGKNKKRGQQERVDKIVLISIKTSQFLSSFKTWIEAGEPSGGPEQFLLPELKKTILKAVTEKLVDIPQEIFDKIE
;
A
#
# COMPACT_ATOMS: atom_id res chain seq x y z
N MET A 1 -64.03 -33.38 26.62
CA MET A 1 -62.67 -33.92 26.42
C MET A 1 -62.07 -33.17 25.25
N ILE A 2 -61.11 -32.28 25.52
CA ILE A 2 -60.39 -31.52 24.50
C ILE A 2 -58.91 -31.70 24.83
N GLU A 3 -58.21 -32.48 24.03
CA GLU A 3 -56.77 -32.72 24.13
C GLU A 3 -56.01 -31.43 23.76
N LYS A 4 -55.16 -30.96 24.67
CA LYS A 4 -54.20 -29.89 24.39
C LYS A 4 -52.94 -30.53 23.80
N PHE A 5 -52.68 -30.29 22.52
CA PHE A 5 -51.40 -30.58 21.90
C PHE A 5 -50.41 -29.45 22.18
N GLU A 6 -49.35 -29.76 22.93
CA GLU A 6 -48.25 -28.86 23.22
C GLU A 6 -47.16 -29.02 22.13
N ILE A 7 -47.08 -28.04 21.23
CA ILE A 7 -46.04 -28.01 20.18
C ILE A 7 -44.80 -27.32 20.78
N LYS A 8 -43.74 -28.08 21.04
CA LYS A 8 -42.43 -27.51 21.37
C LYS A 8 -41.74 -27.03 20.09
N PRO A 9 -41.23 -25.78 20.04
CA PRO A 9 -40.51 -25.30 18.88
C PRO A 9 -39.14 -26.00 18.76
N PRO A 10 -38.63 -26.21 17.54
CA PRO A 10 -37.36 -26.87 17.32
C PRO A 10 -36.21 -25.96 17.75
N LYS A 11 -35.32 -26.48 18.61
CA LYS A 11 -34.03 -25.85 18.91
C LYS A 11 -33.13 -25.96 17.69
N GLN A 12 -33.08 -24.91 16.87
CA GLN A 12 -32.01 -24.73 15.90
C GLN A 12 -30.76 -24.25 16.65
N LYS A 13 -29.69 -25.06 16.60
CA LYS A 13 -28.34 -24.60 16.93
C LYS A 13 -27.91 -23.64 15.82
N LEU A 14 -27.92 -22.34 16.13
CA LEU A 14 -27.20 -21.35 15.35
C LEU A 14 -25.70 -21.60 15.57
N GLU A 15 -25.00 -22.08 14.55
CA GLU A 15 -23.56 -21.91 14.48
C GLU A 15 -23.29 -20.42 14.36
N GLU A 16 -22.80 -19.80 15.45
CA GLU A 16 -22.22 -18.46 15.42
C GLU A 16 -20.98 -18.52 14.52
N LYS A 17 -21.15 -18.17 13.23
CA LYS A 17 -20.03 -17.76 12.40
C LYS A 17 -19.60 -16.38 12.91
N GLU A 18 -18.39 -16.32 13.47
CA GLU A 18 -17.74 -15.05 13.81
C GLU A 18 -17.83 -14.10 12.59
N PRO A 19 -18.25 -12.83 12.77
CA PRO A 19 -18.30 -11.89 11.67
C PRO A 19 -16.88 -11.67 11.14
N GLU A 20 -16.67 -12.02 9.87
CA GLU A 20 -15.43 -11.77 9.16
C GLU A 20 -15.35 -10.26 8.87
N ILE A 21 -14.62 -9.52 9.71
CA ILE A 21 -14.35 -8.09 9.53
C ILE A 21 -13.50 -7.93 8.26
N LYS A 22 -14.12 -7.53 7.15
CA LYS A 22 -13.44 -7.38 5.84
C LYS A 22 -12.58 -6.11 5.78
N THR A 23 -12.97 -5.04 6.50
CA THR A 23 -12.15 -3.83 6.69
C THR A 23 -12.37 -3.26 8.09
N TRP A 24 -11.38 -2.57 8.67
CA TRP A 24 -11.56 -1.83 9.94
C TRP A 24 -12.43 -0.56 9.77
N GLU A 25 -12.84 -0.25 8.55
CA GLU A 25 -13.58 0.97 8.20
C GLU A 25 -15.11 0.81 8.35
N ASP A 26 -15.58 -0.40 8.62
CA ASP A 26 -16.99 -0.80 8.61
C ASP A 26 -17.73 -0.48 9.93
N GLU A 27 -17.61 0.75 10.42
CA GLU A 27 -18.57 1.32 11.41
C GLU A 27 -19.87 1.83 10.75
N GLY A 28 -20.24 1.29 9.58
CA GLY A 28 -21.46 1.65 8.87
C GLY A 28 -21.79 0.63 7.80
N GLY A 29 -22.60 -0.36 8.16
CA GLY A 29 -22.93 -1.50 7.31
C GLY A 29 -23.52 -1.10 5.96
N ALA A 30 -22.94 -1.64 4.89
CA ALA A 30 -23.57 -1.72 3.58
C ALA A 30 -23.49 -3.18 3.10
N ILE A 31 -24.65 -3.75 2.79
CA ILE A 31 -24.80 -5.08 2.18
C ILE A 31 -24.99 -4.84 0.67
N GLU A 32 -24.13 -5.44 -0.16
CA GLU A 32 -24.25 -5.33 -1.62
C GLU A 32 -25.23 -6.36 -2.20
N SER A 33 -26.09 -5.88 -3.08
CA SER A 33 -26.95 -6.67 -3.96
C SER A 33 -26.25 -7.00 -5.30
N PRO A 34 -26.59 -8.11 -5.98
CA PRO A 34 -25.79 -8.62 -7.09
C PRO A 34 -26.33 -8.32 -8.50
N LYS A 35 -25.39 -8.42 -9.47
CA LYS A 35 -25.49 -8.60 -10.96
C LYS A 35 -25.26 -7.30 -11.76
N GLU A 36 -24.61 -7.29 -12.93
CA GLU A 36 -24.74 -8.15 -14.12
C GLU A 36 -23.42 -8.35 -14.92
N LYS A 37 -23.41 -9.32 -15.86
CA LYS A 37 -22.28 -9.66 -16.76
C LYS A 37 -22.28 -8.76 -18.02
N PRO A 38 -21.12 -8.34 -18.55
CA PRO A 38 -21.05 -7.81 -19.90
C PRO A 38 -20.38 -8.76 -20.92
N GLU A 39 -20.82 -8.56 -22.17
CA GLU A 39 -20.58 -9.29 -23.41
C GLU A 39 -19.13 -9.32 -23.92
N GLU A 40 -18.85 -10.33 -24.74
CA GLU A 40 -17.60 -10.59 -25.45
C GLU A 40 -17.40 -9.63 -26.63
N MET A 41 -16.19 -9.06 -26.77
CA MET A 41 -15.74 -8.43 -28.01
C MET A 41 -14.30 -8.84 -28.35
N LEU A 42 -14.10 -8.95 -29.66
CA LEU A 42 -13.01 -9.58 -30.42
C LEU A 42 -11.60 -9.04 -30.10
N VAL A 43 -10.64 -9.96 -30.11
CA VAL A 43 -9.21 -9.73 -29.83
C VAL A 43 -8.48 -9.45 -31.15
N GLU A 44 -7.91 -8.25 -31.29
CA GLU A 44 -6.88 -7.97 -32.30
C GLU A 44 -5.50 -8.46 -31.80
N ILE A 45 -4.69 -8.98 -32.73
CA ILE A 45 -3.41 -9.64 -32.46
C ILE A 45 -2.38 -8.58 -31.99
N PRO A 46 -1.77 -8.72 -30.79
CA PRO A 46 -0.92 -7.68 -30.22
C PRO A 46 0.46 -7.59 -30.87
N GLU A 47 0.98 -6.36 -30.96
CA GLU A 47 2.31 -5.91 -31.44
C GLU A 47 3.52 -6.71 -30.89
N THR A 48 3.30 -7.51 -29.85
CA THR A 48 4.27 -8.40 -29.21
C THR A 48 4.96 -9.40 -30.14
N ILE A 49 4.32 -9.81 -31.25
CA ILE A 49 4.92 -10.77 -32.20
C ILE A 49 6.03 -10.09 -33.03
N ILE A 50 5.88 -8.81 -33.34
CA ILE A 50 6.82 -8.03 -34.17
C ILE A 50 8.10 -7.70 -33.38
N GLU A 51 7.98 -7.42 -32.09
CA GLU A 51 9.15 -7.23 -31.21
C GLU A 51 9.95 -8.51 -30.99
N GLU A 52 9.29 -9.68 -30.90
CA GLU A 52 9.98 -10.97 -30.74
C GLU A 52 10.86 -11.36 -31.94
N GLU A 53 10.50 -10.94 -33.15
CA GLU A 53 11.34 -11.17 -34.35
C GLU A 53 12.56 -10.24 -34.42
N ARG A 54 12.41 -8.99 -33.98
CA ARG A 54 13.53 -8.02 -33.89
C ARG A 54 14.59 -8.46 -32.88
N VAL A 55 14.17 -8.94 -31.71
CA VAL A 55 15.09 -9.43 -30.68
C VAL A 55 15.84 -10.69 -31.13
N LYS A 56 15.19 -11.60 -31.88
CA LYS A 56 15.86 -12.79 -32.45
C LYS A 56 16.92 -12.45 -33.49
N LYS A 57 16.70 -11.43 -34.34
CA LYS A 57 17.71 -10.94 -35.29
C LYS A 57 18.94 -10.39 -34.57
N SER A 58 18.74 -9.56 -33.55
CA SER A 58 19.83 -9.02 -32.72
C SER A 58 20.64 -10.12 -32.03
N TRP A 59 19.99 -11.19 -31.58
CA TRP A 59 20.67 -12.30 -30.89
C TRP A 59 21.62 -13.10 -31.80
N ARG A 60 21.24 -13.28 -33.08
CA ARG A 60 22.05 -13.98 -34.08
C ARG A 60 23.28 -13.17 -34.50
N GLU A 61 23.13 -11.86 -34.63
CA GLU A 61 24.23 -10.96 -34.99
C GLU A 61 25.34 -10.96 -33.94
N ILE A 62 24.97 -10.97 -32.65
CA ILE A 62 25.94 -11.01 -31.54
C ILE A 62 26.73 -12.33 -31.55
N LEU A 63 26.06 -13.47 -31.77
CA LEU A 63 26.75 -14.77 -31.84
C LEU A 63 27.67 -14.89 -33.05
N MET A 64 27.33 -14.25 -34.17
CA MET A 64 28.19 -14.21 -35.35
C MET A 64 29.45 -13.37 -35.13
N GLN A 65 29.32 -12.22 -34.46
CA GLN A 65 30.46 -11.36 -34.14
C GLN A 65 31.42 -12.02 -33.14
N ALA A 66 30.89 -12.78 -32.19
CA ALA A 66 31.67 -13.49 -31.17
C ALA A 66 32.11 -14.90 -31.58
N LYS A 67 31.89 -15.30 -32.84
CA LYS A 67 32.08 -16.69 -33.28
C LYS A 67 33.48 -17.23 -32.98
N GLU A 68 34.53 -16.42 -33.15
CA GLU A 68 35.93 -16.84 -32.92
C GLU A 68 36.22 -17.20 -31.45
N GLU A 69 35.38 -16.75 -30.52
CA GLU A 69 35.51 -17.04 -29.09
C GLU A 69 34.90 -18.41 -28.70
N PHE A 70 34.21 -19.08 -29.64
CA PHE A 70 33.61 -20.39 -29.40
C PHE A 70 34.52 -21.53 -29.87
N PRO A 71 34.40 -22.75 -29.28
CA PRO A 71 35.07 -23.95 -29.79
C PRO A 71 34.67 -24.27 -31.24
N GLU A 72 35.57 -24.90 -32.01
CA GLU A 72 35.39 -25.16 -33.46
C GLU A 72 34.09 -25.91 -33.81
N ASP A 73 33.61 -26.81 -32.94
CA ASP A 73 32.37 -27.53 -33.16
C ASP A 73 31.14 -26.64 -33.04
N ILE A 74 31.18 -25.62 -32.17
CA ILE A 74 30.13 -24.60 -32.03
C ILE A 74 30.23 -23.57 -33.15
N GLN A 75 31.44 -23.20 -33.59
CA GLN A 75 31.63 -22.31 -34.74
C GLN A 75 30.94 -22.82 -36.00
N ARG A 76 31.06 -24.13 -36.28
CA ARG A 76 30.37 -24.80 -37.40
C ARG A 76 28.85 -24.78 -37.26
N ILE A 77 28.34 -24.87 -36.03
CA ILE A 77 26.90 -24.78 -35.74
C ILE A 77 26.39 -23.34 -35.95
N ILE A 78 27.17 -22.33 -35.56
CA ILE A 78 26.86 -20.90 -35.78
C ILE A 78 26.83 -20.58 -37.27
N GLU A 79 27.83 -21.03 -38.05
CA GLU A 79 27.86 -20.88 -39.51
C GLU A 79 26.65 -21.53 -40.19
N LYS A 80 26.30 -22.75 -39.74
CA LYS A 80 25.15 -23.47 -40.27
C LYS A 80 23.83 -22.75 -39.98
N ASP A 81 23.64 -22.17 -38.79
CA ASP A 81 22.44 -21.38 -38.46
C ASP A 81 22.39 -20.05 -39.24
N SER A 82 23.54 -19.38 -39.41
CA SER A 82 23.61 -18.08 -40.10
C SER A 82 23.37 -18.18 -41.61
N GLN A 83 23.74 -19.31 -42.22
CA GLN A 83 23.40 -19.64 -43.60
C GLN A 83 21.94 -20.11 -43.78
N GLY A 84 21.13 -20.08 -42.71
CA GLY A 84 19.72 -20.50 -42.75
C GLY A 84 19.51 -22.01 -42.74
N GLY A 85 20.56 -22.80 -42.44
CA GLY A 85 20.48 -24.24 -42.31
C GLY A 85 19.67 -24.65 -41.08
N LYS A 86 18.81 -25.66 -41.22
CA LYS A 86 18.08 -26.23 -40.07
C LYS A 86 19.05 -26.96 -39.14
N LEU A 87 19.19 -26.46 -37.92
CA LEU A 87 19.94 -27.14 -36.87
C LEU A 87 19.19 -28.39 -36.38
N LYS A 88 19.92 -29.49 -36.18
CA LYS A 88 19.41 -30.65 -35.44
C LYS A 88 19.23 -30.27 -33.97
N LEU A 89 18.32 -30.96 -33.26
CA LEU A 89 18.02 -30.67 -31.85
C LEU A 89 19.29 -30.70 -30.96
N VAL A 90 20.20 -31.66 -31.22
CA VAL A 90 21.47 -31.77 -30.49
C VAL A 90 22.39 -30.58 -30.75
N GLU A 91 22.44 -30.08 -31.99
CA GLU A 91 23.23 -28.90 -32.37
C GLU A 91 22.65 -27.63 -31.72
N TYR A 92 21.32 -27.48 -31.73
CA TYR A 92 20.63 -26.36 -31.08
C TYR A 92 20.90 -26.33 -29.58
N HIS A 93 20.81 -27.47 -28.88
CA HIS A 93 21.08 -27.54 -27.45
C HIS A 93 22.55 -27.26 -27.11
N LYS A 94 23.48 -27.72 -27.94
CA LYS A 94 24.90 -27.39 -27.80
C LYS A 94 25.14 -25.89 -27.95
N LEU A 95 24.61 -25.28 -29.02
CA LEU A 95 24.72 -23.84 -29.26
C LEU A 95 24.11 -23.02 -28.11
N ASP A 96 22.90 -23.36 -27.67
CA ASP A 96 22.21 -22.66 -26.57
C ASP A 96 22.97 -22.78 -25.24
N HIS A 97 23.58 -23.94 -24.96
CA HIS A 97 24.39 -24.13 -23.76
C HIS A 97 25.66 -23.27 -23.78
N PHE A 98 26.42 -23.32 -24.88
CA PHE A 98 27.66 -22.55 -25.02
C PHE A 98 27.41 -21.05 -25.10
N ALA A 99 26.40 -20.61 -25.85
CA ALA A 99 26.01 -19.20 -25.90
C ALA A 99 25.68 -18.65 -24.50
N LYS A 100 25.04 -19.44 -23.63
CA LYS A 100 24.75 -19.03 -22.25
C LYS A 100 25.98 -18.95 -21.37
N LEU A 101 26.91 -19.90 -21.49
CA LEU A 101 28.17 -19.86 -20.75
C LEU A 101 28.98 -18.64 -21.16
N TRP A 102 29.12 -18.43 -22.47
CA TRP A 102 29.79 -17.28 -23.05
C TRP A 102 29.14 -15.96 -22.63
N PHE A 103 27.82 -15.79 -22.74
CA PHE A 103 27.13 -14.57 -22.30
C PHE A 103 27.28 -14.31 -20.79
N ARG A 104 27.29 -15.36 -19.97
CA ARG A 104 27.50 -15.23 -18.53
C ARG A 104 28.93 -14.76 -18.23
N GLU A 105 29.90 -15.24 -18.98
CA GLU A 105 31.31 -14.88 -18.83
C GLU A 105 31.61 -13.47 -19.36
N ALA A 106 31.12 -13.14 -20.55
CA ALA A 106 31.33 -11.84 -21.19
C ALA A 106 30.52 -10.69 -20.54
N PHE A 107 29.32 -10.96 -20.02
CA PHE A 107 28.40 -9.91 -19.56
C PHE A 107 27.83 -10.09 -18.15
N GLY A 108 28.15 -11.18 -17.43
CA GLY A 108 27.68 -11.42 -16.07
C GLY A 108 26.16 -11.71 -15.93
N MET A 109 25.44 -11.91 -17.04
CA MET A 109 23.98 -12.07 -17.05
C MET A 109 23.53 -13.54 -17.07
N ARG A 110 22.43 -13.87 -16.38
CA ARG A 110 21.76 -15.20 -16.44
C ARG A 110 20.52 -15.14 -17.35
N ILE A 111 20.58 -15.78 -18.52
CA ILE A 111 19.46 -15.84 -19.46
C ILE A 111 18.47 -16.94 -19.02
N LYS A 112 17.20 -16.58 -18.76
CA LYS A 112 16.13 -17.53 -18.38
C LYS A 112 15.58 -18.27 -19.62
N LYS A 113 15.34 -19.57 -19.47
CA LYS A 113 14.85 -20.50 -20.50
C LYS A 113 13.40 -20.18 -20.88
N LYS A 114 13.09 -19.87 -22.15
CA LYS A 114 11.75 -20.11 -22.74
C LYS A 114 11.83 -21.41 -23.53
N ILE A 115 11.12 -22.45 -23.07
CA ILE A 115 10.99 -23.71 -23.79
C ILE A 115 10.01 -23.45 -24.93
N LYS A 116 10.50 -23.44 -26.16
CA LYS A 116 9.65 -23.42 -27.37
C LYS A 116 9.03 -24.81 -27.51
N ALA A 117 7.71 -24.90 -27.53
CA ALA A 117 7.01 -26.14 -27.85
C ALA A 117 7.39 -26.57 -29.27
N LEU A 118 7.81 -27.82 -29.44
CA LEU A 118 8.15 -28.44 -30.72
C LEU A 118 6.88 -29.04 -31.35
N GLU A 119 6.66 -28.74 -32.63
CA GLU A 119 5.80 -29.56 -33.49
C GLU A 119 6.44 -30.94 -33.72
N PRO A 120 5.65 -32.03 -33.79
CA PRO A 120 6.18 -33.38 -33.89
C PRO A 120 6.87 -33.63 -35.24
N VAL A 121 8.13 -34.07 -35.16
CA VAL A 121 8.90 -34.61 -36.28
C VAL A 121 8.36 -35.99 -36.61
N LYS A 122 7.95 -36.19 -37.86
CA LYS A 122 7.57 -37.50 -38.42
C LYS A 122 8.70 -38.51 -38.21
N LYS A 123 8.41 -39.59 -37.51
CA LYS A 123 9.21 -40.82 -37.52
C LYS A 123 8.40 -41.89 -38.25
N ASP A 124 8.96 -42.38 -39.34
CA ASP A 124 8.63 -43.68 -39.88
C ASP A 124 9.08 -44.72 -38.83
N GLU A 125 8.11 -45.30 -38.13
CA GLU A 125 8.06 -46.66 -37.57
C GLU A 125 6.85 -46.76 -36.61
N ASN A 126 5.86 -47.57 -37.00
CA ASN A 126 4.65 -48.02 -36.29
C ASN A 126 3.98 -47.06 -35.26
N PRO A 127 2.92 -46.29 -35.62
CA PRO A 127 2.52 -45.08 -34.88
C PRO A 127 1.62 -45.25 -33.63
N GLN A 128 0.97 -46.39 -33.41
CA GLN A 128 -0.17 -46.42 -32.46
C GLN A 128 0.19 -46.67 -31.00
N THR A 129 1.29 -47.36 -30.68
CA THR A 129 1.65 -47.70 -29.29
C THR A 129 2.65 -46.73 -28.66
N VAL A 130 3.52 -46.10 -29.44
CA VAL A 130 4.58 -45.19 -28.92
C VAL A 130 4.04 -43.79 -28.62
N GLU A 131 3.04 -43.31 -29.38
CA GLU A 131 2.40 -42.01 -29.09
C GLU A 131 1.55 -42.06 -27.82
N GLU A 132 0.92 -43.19 -27.52
CA GLU A 132 0.09 -43.39 -26.32
C GLU A 132 0.96 -43.46 -25.05
N GLU A 133 2.07 -44.21 -25.07
CA GLU A 133 3.04 -44.24 -23.95
C GLU A 133 3.70 -42.87 -23.70
N VAL A 134 4.04 -42.12 -24.76
CA VAL A 134 4.63 -40.78 -24.62
C VAL A 134 3.58 -39.76 -24.11
N ALA A 135 2.31 -39.90 -24.50
CA ALA A 135 1.22 -39.08 -23.97
C ALA A 135 0.92 -39.40 -22.50
N GLU A 136 0.97 -40.68 -22.12
CA GLU A 136 0.78 -41.14 -20.74
C GLU A 136 1.92 -40.66 -19.82
N GLN A 137 3.18 -40.81 -20.22
CA GLN A 137 4.33 -40.27 -19.48
C GLN A 137 4.27 -38.74 -19.31
N LYS A 138 3.77 -38.00 -20.31
CA LYS A 138 3.54 -36.56 -20.18
C LYS A 138 2.45 -36.23 -19.17
N ARG A 139 1.32 -36.95 -19.18
CA ARG A 139 0.23 -36.79 -18.21
C ARG A 139 0.71 -37.08 -16.78
N GLU A 140 1.44 -38.18 -16.58
CA GLU A 140 2.04 -38.52 -15.28
C GLU A 140 3.01 -37.44 -14.80
N THR A 141 3.85 -36.91 -15.69
CA THR A 141 4.80 -35.84 -15.36
C THR A 141 4.08 -34.54 -14.98
N GLU A 142 3.00 -34.19 -15.67
CA GLU A 142 2.16 -33.02 -15.34
C GLU A 142 1.42 -33.21 -14.03
N GLU A 143 0.88 -34.40 -13.76
CA GLU A 143 0.22 -34.72 -12.49
C GLU A 143 1.22 -34.69 -11.32
N GLN A 144 2.43 -35.23 -11.49
CA GLN A 144 3.50 -35.13 -10.49
C GLN A 144 3.93 -33.68 -10.24
N LYS A 145 4.01 -32.84 -11.30
CA LYS A 145 4.29 -31.40 -11.15
C LYS A 145 3.16 -30.70 -10.40
N LYS A 146 1.91 -31.04 -10.70
CA LYS A 146 0.72 -30.51 -10.02
C LYS A 146 0.71 -30.88 -8.54
N LYS A 147 0.89 -32.16 -8.20
CA LYS A 147 1.01 -32.64 -6.80
C LYS A 147 2.15 -31.93 -6.04
N LYS A 148 3.34 -31.83 -6.64
CA LYS A 148 4.48 -31.09 -6.05
C LYS A 148 4.19 -29.60 -5.87
N SER A 149 3.38 -29.00 -6.74
CA SER A 149 2.97 -27.59 -6.61
C SER A 149 1.93 -27.40 -5.50
N GLU A 150 0.95 -28.30 -5.39
CA GLU A 150 -0.08 -28.30 -4.35
C GLU A 150 0.54 -28.53 -2.95
N GLU A 151 1.47 -29.48 -2.81
CA GLU A 151 2.21 -29.68 -1.55
C GLU A 151 3.02 -28.45 -1.14
N LYS A 152 3.62 -27.74 -2.10
CA LYS A 152 4.35 -26.50 -1.82
C LYS A 152 3.41 -25.38 -1.37
N ILE A 153 2.25 -25.24 -2.02
CA ILE A 153 1.22 -24.26 -1.64
C ILE A 153 0.74 -24.57 -0.23
N LYS A 154 0.40 -25.82 0.07
CA LYS A 154 -0.05 -26.26 1.40
C LYS A 154 1.01 -25.98 2.48
N LYS A 155 2.28 -26.30 2.22
CA LYS A 155 3.40 -25.96 3.13
C LYS A 155 3.55 -24.46 3.36
N ILE A 156 3.34 -23.64 2.34
CA ILE A 156 3.38 -22.17 2.47
C ILE A 156 2.21 -21.68 3.31
N GLU A 157 1.00 -22.17 3.08
CA GLU A 157 -0.19 -21.82 3.87
C GLU A 157 -0.05 -22.25 5.33
N GLU A 158 0.46 -23.46 5.59
CA GLU A 158 0.74 -23.95 6.95
C GLU A 158 1.75 -23.07 7.69
N LYS A 159 2.77 -22.54 6.99
CA LYS A 159 3.72 -21.57 7.56
C LYS A 159 3.11 -20.20 7.85
N LYS A 160 2.11 -19.77 7.06
CA LYS A 160 1.42 -18.48 7.25
C LYS A 160 0.46 -18.50 8.44
N LYS A 161 -0.25 -19.62 8.65
CA LYS A 161 -1.25 -19.79 9.73
C LYS A 161 -0.78 -19.33 11.12
N PRO A 162 0.40 -19.75 11.65
CA PRO A 162 0.84 -19.31 12.98
C PRO A 162 1.08 -17.79 13.05
N ILE A 163 1.62 -17.19 11.99
CA ILE A 163 1.88 -15.75 11.91
C ILE A 163 0.56 -14.98 11.92
N LEU A 164 -0.42 -15.40 11.11
CA LEU A 164 -1.74 -14.79 11.05
C LEU A 164 -2.47 -14.90 12.40
N LYS A 165 -2.37 -16.05 13.07
CA LYS A 165 -2.92 -16.25 14.41
C LYS A 165 -2.28 -15.32 15.45
N GLN A 166 -0.96 -15.15 15.38
CA GLN A 166 -0.24 -14.23 16.27
C GLN A 166 -0.67 -12.78 16.04
N LEU A 167 -0.80 -12.34 14.79
CA LEU A 167 -1.27 -10.99 14.45
C LEU A 167 -2.71 -10.75 14.93
N ALA A 168 -3.60 -11.74 14.79
CA ALA A 168 -4.96 -11.66 15.30
C ALA A 168 -4.99 -11.50 16.84
N HIS A 169 -4.13 -12.23 17.56
CA HIS A 169 -3.98 -12.07 19.01
C HIS A 169 -3.46 -10.67 19.37
N GLN A 170 -2.44 -10.17 18.68
CA GLN A 170 -1.90 -8.82 18.90
C GLN A 170 -2.95 -7.72 18.71
N LYS A 171 -3.83 -7.85 17.70
CA LYS A 171 -4.94 -6.92 17.49
C LYS A 171 -5.93 -6.93 18.65
N ARG A 172 -6.32 -8.13 19.12
CA ARG A 172 -7.23 -8.29 20.27
C ARG A 172 -6.62 -7.69 21.54
N ASP A 173 -5.37 -8.04 21.84
CA ASP A 173 -4.65 -7.53 23.02
C ASP A 173 -4.56 -6.00 22.98
N ARG A 174 -4.31 -5.42 21.79
CA ARG A 174 -4.24 -3.96 21.65
C ARG A 174 -5.59 -3.29 21.86
N MET A 175 -6.67 -3.86 21.35
CA MET A 175 -8.03 -3.38 21.60
C MET A 175 -8.43 -3.51 23.07
N GLU A 176 -8.07 -4.61 23.74
CA GLU A 176 -8.31 -4.79 25.17
C GLU A 176 -7.55 -3.76 26.01
N LYS A 177 -6.31 -3.44 25.65
CA LYS A 177 -5.54 -2.35 26.28
C LYS A 177 -6.25 -1.01 26.12
N LEU A 178 -6.72 -0.68 24.92
CA LEU A 178 -7.51 0.54 24.69
C LEU A 178 -8.76 0.57 25.56
N HIS A 179 -9.55 -0.51 25.57
CA HIS A 179 -10.77 -0.59 26.38
C HIS A 179 -10.48 -0.43 27.88
N ARG A 180 -9.38 -1.00 28.37
CA ARG A 180 -8.95 -0.82 29.76
C ARG A 180 -8.54 0.62 30.02
N ALA A 181 -7.70 1.21 29.17
CA ALA A 181 -7.24 2.58 29.31
C ALA A 181 -8.41 3.59 29.31
N LEU A 182 -9.40 3.41 28.43
CA LEU A 182 -10.60 4.25 28.40
C LEU A 182 -11.47 4.07 29.64
N ARG A 183 -11.56 2.84 30.18
CA ARG A 183 -12.31 2.58 31.41
C ARG A 183 -11.64 3.23 32.62
N ASN A 184 -10.31 3.10 32.72
CA ASN A 184 -9.51 3.74 33.76
C ASN A 184 -9.67 5.26 33.67
N LEU A 185 -9.61 5.84 32.47
CA LEU A 185 -9.85 7.26 32.23
C LEU A 185 -11.23 7.71 32.71
N ASP A 186 -12.29 6.94 32.44
CA ASP A 186 -13.65 7.24 32.88
C ASP A 186 -13.83 7.08 34.41
N LEU A 187 -13.01 6.23 35.06
CA LEU A 187 -13.01 6.01 36.51
C LEU A 187 -12.04 6.94 37.27
N GLY A 188 -11.25 7.76 36.57
CA GLY A 188 -10.20 8.59 37.17
C GLY A 188 -9.00 7.79 37.69
N GLU A 189 -8.83 6.55 37.24
CA GLU A 189 -7.68 5.69 37.56
C GLU A 189 -6.47 5.99 36.66
N SER A 190 -5.29 5.54 37.08
CA SER A 190 -4.07 5.72 36.27
C SER A 190 -4.16 4.97 34.93
N VAL A 191 -3.66 5.61 33.88
CA VAL A 191 -3.56 5.05 32.53
C VAL A 191 -2.11 4.66 32.28
N LYS A 192 -1.84 3.36 32.24
CA LYS A 192 -0.49 2.79 32.12
C LYS A 192 0.27 3.31 30.91
N GLU A 193 -0.42 3.53 29.79
CA GLU A 193 0.17 4.07 28.57
C GLU A 193 0.83 5.45 28.76
N PHE A 194 0.41 6.23 29.77
CA PHE A 194 0.95 7.55 30.08
C PHE A 194 2.13 7.53 31.07
N GLU A 195 2.57 6.36 31.52
CA GLU A 195 3.75 6.22 32.39
C GLU A 195 5.09 6.29 31.63
N ASP A 196 5.05 6.39 30.30
CA ASP A 196 6.22 6.43 29.42
C ASP A 196 6.89 7.82 29.42
N THR A 197 8.12 7.88 29.95
CA THR A 197 8.90 9.11 30.12
C THR A 197 9.43 9.70 28.81
N THR A 198 9.34 8.99 27.69
CA THR A 198 9.78 9.49 26.37
C THR A 198 8.76 10.42 25.72
N ARG A 199 7.56 10.52 26.28
CA ARG A 199 6.45 11.31 25.74
C ARG A 199 6.55 12.78 26.17
N ARG A 200 6.09 13.69 25.31
CA ARG A 200 5.95 15.12 25.64
C ARG A 200 4.71 15.36 26.49
N VAL A 201 4.85 16.17 27.53
CA VAL A 201 3.74 16.57 28.41
C VAL A 201 2.93 17.65 27.72
N VAL A 202 1.61 17.47 27.65
CA VAL A 202 0.68 18.48 27.14
C VAL A 202 -0.06 19.12 28.30
N TYR A 203 0.07 20.44 28.37
CA TYR A 203 -0.62 21.28 29.33
C TYR A 203 -1.87 21.91 28.69
N PHE A 204 -2.72 22.49 29.52
CA PHE A 204 -3.91 23.21 29.09
C PHE A 204 -3.96 24.57 29.77
N ASP A 205 -4.08 25.63 28.97
CA ASP A 205 -4.31 26.97 29.46
C ASP A 205 -5.83 27.21 29.54
N GLU A 206 -6.34 27.43 30.75
CA GLU A 206 -7.75 27.68 31.00
C GLU A 206 -8.22 29.06 30.51
N GLU A 207 -7.34 30.06 30.50
CA GLU A 207 -7.68 31.42 30.06
C GLU A 207 -7.86 31.47 28.55
N GLU A 208 -6.93 30.86 27.81
CA GLU A 208 -6.97 30.82 26.34
C GLU A 208 -7.77 29.63 25.78
N GLN A 209 -8.12 28.65 26.63
CA GLN A 209 -8.77 27.38 26.26
C GLN A 209 -7.96 26.62 25.19
N GLN A 210 -6.64 26.58 25.35
CA GLN A 210 -5.71 26.01 24.38
C GLN A 210 -4.74 25.02 25.02
N TYR A 211 -4.36 23.99 24.25
CA TYR A 211 -3.29 23.10 24.65
C TYR A 211 -1.94 23.71 24.32
N PHE A 212 -0.93 23.44 25.15
CA PHE A 212 0.44 23.86 24.88
C PHE A 212 1.44 22.82 25.35
N VAL A 213 2.65 22.91 24.81
CA VAL A 213 3.83 22.16 25.23
C VAL A 213 4.94 23.12 25.60
N GLU A 214 5.79 22.71 26.54
CA GLU A 214 7.03 23.41 26.85
C GLU A 214 8.17 22.73 26.11
N GLU A 215 8.71 23.40 25.08
CA GLU A 215 9.81 22.90 24.25
C GLU A 215 10.98 23.87 24.37
N ASN A 216 12.16 23.39 24.79
CA ASN A 216 13.36 24.22 24.98
C ASN A 216 13.17 25.44 25.92
N GLY A 217 12.23 25.34 26.87
CA GLY A 217 11.90 26.43 27.79
C GLY A 217 10.93 27.48 27.21
N GLU A 218 10.46 27.28 25.98
CA GLU A 218 9.46 28.12 25.34
C GLU A 218 8.10 27.44 25.34
N ARG A 219 7.05 28.24 25.58
CA ARG A 219 5.67 27.78 25.48
C ARG A 219 5.23 27.82 24.01
N LYS A 220 4.79 26.68 23.49
CA LYS A 220 4.23 26.55 22.15
C LYS A 220 2.80 26.02 22.20
N ASN A 221 1.86 26.81 21.69
CA ASN A 221 0.46 26.39 21.57
C ASN A 221 0.34 25.31 20.48
N ILE A 222 -0.43 24.26 20.77
CA ILE A 222 -0.65 23.12 19.88
C ILE A 222 -2.13 22.73 19.84
N GLY A 223 -2.59 22.23 18.70
CA GLY A 223 -3.93 21.69 18.54
C GLY A 223 -3.98 20.17 18.62
N ILE A 224 -5.19 19.61 18.64
CA ILE A 224 -5.41 18.15 18.57
C ILE A 224 -4.84 17.57 17.27
N GLY A 225 -4.90 18.34 16.18
CA GLY A 225 -4.32 17.98 14.89
C GLY A 225 -2.81 17.80 14.94
N ASP A 226 -2.10 18.64 15.69
CA ASP A 226 -0.66 18.51 15.93
C ASP A 226 -0.38 17.20 16.67
N ILE A 227 -1.03 17.02 17.81
CA ILE A 227 -0.87 15.85 18.68
C ILE A 227 -1.12 14.54 17.94
N VAL A 228 -2.13 14.49 17.06
CA VAL A 228 -2.49 13.28 16.31
C VAL A 228 -1.53 12.99 15.15
N SER A 229 -1.07 14.04 14.47
CA SER A 229 -0.31 13.93 13.23
C SER A 229 1.18 13.65 13.49
N ASP A 230 1.71 14.22 14.57
CA ASP A 230 3.10 14.08 15.02
C ASP A 230 3.50 12.62 15.36
N TYR A 231 2.55 11.74 15.62
CA TYR A 231 2.80 10.30 15.74
C TYR A 231 3.37 9.66 14.47
N ALA A 232 3.12 10.24 13.29
CA ALA A 232 3.76 9.77 12.06
C ALA A 232 5.28 10.02 12.09
N TRP A 233 5.70 11.01 12.87
CA TRP A 233 7.08 11.42 13.11
C TRP A 233 7.60 10.89 14.44
N ALA A 234 7.00 9.82 14.98
CA ALA A 234 7.38 9.17 16.24
C ALA A 234 7.34 10.05 17.51
N ILE A 235 6.83 11.28 17.44
CA ILE A 235 6.59 12.12 18.62
C ILE A 235 5.28 11.67 19.28
N LYS A 236 5.36 11.38 20.58
CA LYS A 236 4.23 10.93 21.39
C LYS A 236 3.94 11.92 22.50
N TYR A 237 2.68 11.95 22.92
CA TYR A 237 2.20 12.87 23.93
C TYR A 237 1.50 12.15 25.08
N PHE A 238 1.38 12.84 26.20
CA PHE A 238 0.43 12.52 27.27
C PHE A 238 -0.04 13.82 27.93
N PRO A 239 -1.28 13.86 28.45
CA PRO A 239 -1.78 15.04 29.15
C PRO A 239 -1.18 15.13 30.55
N ASP A 240 -0.88 16.35 31.01
CA ASP A 240 -0.43 16.58 32.38
C ASP A 240 -1.48 16.07 33.39
N SER A 241 -1.01 15.35 34.42
CA SER A 241 -1.88 14.76 35.44
C SER A 241 -2.52 15.80 36.35
N ARG A 242 -2.00 17.04 36.34
CA ARG A 242 -2.51 18.19 37.11
C ARG A 242 -3.42 19.10 36.29
N MET A 243 -3.78 18.71 35.07
CA MET A 243 -4.74 19.45 34.25
C MET A 243 -6.07 19.61 35.01
N THR A 244 -6.45 20.86 35.25
CA THR A 244 -7.57 21.25 36.11
C THR A 244 -8.92 21.09 35.44
N ASP A 245 -9.01 21.27 34.12
CA ASP A 245 -10.21 20.99 33.32
C ASP A 245 -10.35 19.47 33.04
N PRO A 246 -11.32 18.77 33.67
CA PRO A 246 -11.49 17.34 33.48
C PRO A 246 -12.00 16.97 32.07
N ALA A 247 -12.74 17.88 31.42
CA ALA A 247 -13.24 17.66 30.07
C ALA A 247 -12.10 17.77 29.05
N ALA A 248 -11.24 18.78 29.17
CA ALA A 248 -10.06 18.95 28.33
C ALA A 248 -9.11 17.75 28.47
N TYR A 249 -8.83 17.32 29.71
CA TYR A 249 -8.01 16.14 30.00
C TYR A 249 -8.57 14.87 29.34
N ARG A 250 -9.88 14.65 29.50
CA ARG A 250 -10.54 13.45 28.98
C ARG A 250 -10.58 13.41 27.46
N ILE A 251 -10.92 14.54 26.82
CA ILE A 251 -10.97 14.65 25.36
C ILE A 251 -9.59 14.36 24.77
N LEU A 252 -8.55 14.99 25.32
CA LEU A 252 -7.17 14.81 24.87
C LEU A 252 -6.68 13.38 25.10
N SER A 253 -6.85 12.85 26.31
CA SER A 253 -6.47 11.47 26.66
C SER A 253 -7.10 10.45 25.70
N LYS A 254 -8.41 10.58 25.45
CA LYS A 254 -9.14 9.70 24.53
C LYS A 254 -8.59 9.80 23.11
N LYS A 255 -8.27 11.01 22.64
CA LYS A 255 -7.70 11.21 21.30
C LYS A 255 -6.32 10.57 21.15
N ILE A 256 -5.45 10.73 22.15
CA ILE A 256 -4.13 10.10 22.18
C ILE A 256 -4.26 8.57 22.11
N LEU A 257 -5.02 7.98 23.04
CA LEU A 257 -5.18 6.52 23.15
C LEU A 257 -5.79 5.90 21.88
N THR A 258 -6.81 6.55 21.32
CA THR A 258 -7.46 6.08 20.09
C THR A 258 -6.56 6.21 18.87
N ASN A 259 -5.79 7.29 18.74
CA ASN A 259 -4.85 7.44 17.62
C ASN A 259 -3.72 6.42 17.68
N GLU A 260 -3.15 6.19 18.86
CA GLU A 260 -2.11 5.16 19.05
C GLU A 260 -2.61 3.78 18.68
N THR A 261 -3.77 3.41 19.21
CA THR A 261 -4.38 2.11 18.93
C THR A 261 -4.68 1.96 17.44
N ARG A 262 -5.21 3.00 16.80
CA ARG A 262 -5.45 3.00 15.35
C ARG A 262 -4.16 2.74 14.56
N ARG A 263 -3.08 3.47 14.84
CA ARG A 263 -1.80 3.32 14.13
C ARG A 263 -1.18 1.93 14.34
N ASP A 264 -1.28 1.37 15.55
CA ASP A 264 -0.83 0.00 15.83
C ASP A 264 -1.63 -1.05 15.05
N LEU A 265 -2.96 -0.90 14.99
CA LEU A 265 -3.86 -1.79 14.25
C LEU A 265 -3.60 -1.73 12.74
N GLU A 266 -3.39 -0.54 12.18
CA GLU A 266 -2.98 -0.34 10.79
C GLU A 266 -1.66 -1.10 10.52
N GLY A 267 -0.68 -0.98 11.41
CA GLY A 267 0.59 -1.71 11.31
C GLY A 267 0.43 -3.24 11.38
N PHE A 268 -0.47 -3.75 12.22
CA PHE A 268 -0.76 -5.19 12.28
C PHE A 268 -1.46 -5.70 11.01
N TYR A 269 -2.36 -4.91 10.43
CA TYR A 269 -3.02 -5.30 9.19
C TYR A 269 -2.09 -5.22 7.98
N ASP A 270 -1.22 -4.22 7.88
CA ASP A 270 -0.19 -4.17 6.82
C ASP A 270 0.69 -5.45 6.87
N LYS A 271 1.08 -5.88 8.08
CA LYS A 271 1.81 -7.15 8.28
C LYS A 271 0.98 -8.38 7.88
N GLU A 272 -0.31 -8.36 8.15
CA GLU A 272 -1.23 -9.43 7.75
C GLU A 272 -1.33 -9.54 6.23
N LEU A 273 -1.59 -8.43 5.56
CA LEU A 273 -1.65 -8.34 4.09
C LEU A 273 -0.34 -8.79 3.45
N LYS A 274 0.81 -8.36 3.98
CA LYS A 274 2.14 -8.81 3.51
C LYS A 274 2.35 -10.31 3.72
N THR A 275 1.85 -10.88 4.81
CA THR A 275 1.90 -12.32 5.07
C THR A 275 1.02 -13.10 4.10
N GLN A 276 -0.18 -12.60 3.81
CA GLN A 276 -1.11 -13.22 2.86
C GLN A 276 -0.58 -13.10 1.42
N LYS A 277 -0.13 -11.91 1.02
CA LYS A 277 0.36 -11.55 -0.30
C LYS A 277 1.80 -11.00 -0.21
N PRO A 278 2.84 -11.86 -0.23
CA PRO A 278 4.24 -11.43 -0.05
C PRO A 278 4.80 -10.56 -1.18
N ASN A 279 4.11 -10.48 -2.32
CA ASN A 279 4.47 -9.58 -3.41
C ASN A 279 4.03 -8.12 -3.16
N LEU A 280 3.22 -7.87 -2.13
CA LEU A 280 2.91 -6.51 -1.69
C LEU A 280 4.13 -5.94 -0.99
N GLY A 281 4.59 -4.80 -1.46
CA GLY A 281 5.81 -4.16 -0.97
C GLY A 281 5.56 -2.68 -0.75
N ARG A 282 5.79 -2.23 0.47
CA ARG A 282 5.92 -0.82 0.83
C ARG A 282 7.19 -0.67 1.66
N ALA A 283 7.94 0.40 1.43
CA ALA A 283 9.08 0.72 2.26
C ALA A 283 8.58 1.15 3.65
N GLU A 284 9.03 0.46 4.70
CA GLU A 284 8.72 0.83 6.08
C GLU A 284 9.43 2.16 6.41
N PHE A 285 8.66 3.09 6.97
CA PHE A 285 9.17 4.35 7.49
C PHE A 285 9.81 4.08 8.85
N ASP A 286 11.12 4.32 8.96
CA ASP A 286 11.89 4.19 10.19
C ASP A 286 12.67 5.50 10.38
N LEU A 287 12.12 6.37 11.23
CA LEU A 287 12.63 7.71 11.46
C LEU A 287 14.09 7.68 11.95
N GLN A 288 14.41 6.81 12.91
CA GLN A 288 15.78 6.66 13.44
C GLN A 288 16.78 6.23 12.37
N ARG A 289 16.34 5.38 11.43
CA ARG A 289 17.17 4.99 10.30
C ARG A 289 17.39 6.15 9.33
N TRP A 290 16.42 7.04 9.19
CA TRP A 290 16.50 8.16 8.25
C TRP A 290 17.34 9.30 8.80
N GLU A 291 17.15 9.68 10.06
CA GLU A 291 18.01 10.63 10.79
C GLU A 291 19.49 10.23 10.65
N LYS A 292 19.83 8.98 10.98
CA LYS A 292 21.22 8.47 10.94
C LYS A 292 21.84 8.44 9.54
N ASN A 293 21.03 8.48 8.50
CA ASN A 293 21.50 8.42 7.11
C ASN A 293 21.21 9.70 6.33
N PHE A 294 20.71 10.76 6.98
CA PHE A 294 20.27 11.97 6.31
C PHE A 294 21.42 12.70 5.58
N ASP A 295 22.58 12.85 6.24
CA ASP A 295 23.77 13.45 5.60
C ASP A 295 24.26 12.66 4.39
N LYS A 296 24.11 11.33 4.42
CA LYS A 296 24.46 10.44 3.30
C LYS A 296 23.45 10.52 2.15
N LEU A 297 22.21 10.91 2.46
CA LEU A 297 21.15 11.13 1.48
C LEU A 297 21.39 12.42 0.71
N GLU A 298 21.81 13.49 1.38
CA GLU A 298 22.09 14.80 0.77
C GLU A 298 23.23 14.73 -0.27
N MET A 299 24.23 13.87 -0.05
CA MET A 299 25.39 13.73 -0.95
C MET A 299 25.18 12.85 -2.20
N SER A 300 24.00 12.24 -2.39
CA SER A 300 23.74 11.39 -3.57
C SER A 300 22.48 11.78 -4.34
N PRO A 301 22.61 12.47 -5.49
CA PRO A 301 21.47 12.85 -6.33
C PRO A 301 20.57 11.66 -6.73
N LYS A 302 21.13 10.45 -6.83
CA LYS A 302 20.41 9.23 -7.17
C LYS A 302 19.58 8.64 -6.01
N ILE A 303 19.99 8.85 -4.76
CA ILE A 303 19.29 8.30 -3.58
C ILE A 303 18.16 9.26 -3.16
N VAL A 304 18.39 10.57 -3.25
CA VAL A 304 17.33 11.60 -3.12
C VAL A 304 16.21 11.38 -4.14
N GLN A 305 16.53 10.95 -5.36
CA GLN A 305 15.57 10.67 -6.43
C GLN A 305 14.78 9.35 -6.30
N GLY A 306 15.14 8.45 -5.38
CA GLY A 306 14.75 7.04 -5.47
C GLY A 306 13.52 6.58 -4.68
N GLY A 307 13.13 7.27 -3.60
CA GLY A 307 11.97 6.85 -2.80
C GLY A 307 11.79 7.58 -1.48
N ILE A 308 12.88 7.92 -0.78
CA ILE A 308 12.80 8.56 0.55
C ILE A 308 12.16 9.94 0.47
N ALA A 309 12.59 10.79 -0.47
CA ALA A 309 11.96 12.10 -0.69
C ALA A 309 10.47 12.01 -1.02
N GLY A 310 10.08 10.97 -1.77
CA GLY A 310 8.67 10.71 -2.09
C GLY A 310 7.87 10.34 -0.85
N GLN A 311 8.44 9.50 0.02
CA GLN A 311 7.80 9.11 1.28
C GLN A 311 7.74 10.25 2.30
N ILE A 312 8.79 11.09 2.41
CA ILE A 312 8.75 12.30 3.26
C ILE A 312 7.62 13.21 2.79
N ALA A 313 7.56 13.50 1.48
CA ALA A 313 6.51 14.33 0.91
C ALA A 313 5.11 13.73 1.12
N GLU A 314 4.96 12.40 1.00
CA GLU A 314 3.71 11.70 1.30
C GLU A 314 3.27 11.95 2.74
N ILE A 315 4.17 11.74 3.70
CA ILE A 315 3.85 11.89 5.11
C ILE A 315 3.56 13.36 5.43
N GLU A 316 4.42 14.30 4.99
CA GLU A 316 4.22 15.73 5.21
C GLU A 316 2.87 16.22 4.67
N VAL A 317 2.53 15.90 3.43
CA VAL A 317 1.25 16.31 2.84
C VAL A 317 0.08 15.68 3.60
N ARG A 318 0.15 14.39 3.90
CA ARG A 318 -0.94 13.66 4.57
C ARG A 318 -1.18 14.20 5.98
N GLU A 319 -0.12 14.34 6.77
CA GLU A 319 -0.18 14.80 8.16
C GLU A 319 -0.53 16.28 8.24
N TRP A 320 -0.03 17.11 7.33
CA TRP A 320 -0.45 18.52 7.23
C TRP A 320 -1.95 18.65 6.92
N LEU A 321 -2.48 17.91 5.92
CA LEU A 321 -3.91 17.91 5.61
C LEU A 321 -4.75 17.42 6.81
N ASN A 322 -4.26 16.38 7.50
CA ASN A 322 -4.91 15.86 8.70
C ASN A 322 -4.94 16.91 9.83
N ARG A 323 -3.84 17.63 10.05
CA ARG A 323 -3.75 18.73 11.02
C ARG A 323 -4.71 19.85 10.68
N VAL A 324 -4.70 20.35 9.44
CA VAL A 324 -5.62 21.41 8.98
C VAL A 324 -7.07 20.96 9.17
N SER A 325 -7.38 19.71 8.85
CA SER A 325 -8.72 19.17 9.02
C SER A 325 -9.17 19.10 10.48
N LEU A 326 -8.31 18.64 11.38
CA LEU A 326 -8.64 18.44 12.79
C LEU A 326 -8.69 19.76 13.57
N ASN A 327 -7.72 20.65 13.36
CA ASN A 327 -7.63 21.93 14.07
C ASN A 327 -8.75 22.90 13.66
N ASN A 328 -9.26 22.80 12.43
CA ASN A 328 -10.32 23.68 11.92
C ASN A 328 -11.69 23.00 11.82
N GLY A 329 -11.82 21.75 12.27
CA GLY A 329 -13.10 21.02 12.25
C GLY A 329 -13.68 20.81 10.84
N LEU A 330 -12.83 20.62 9.83
CA LEU A 330 -13.25 20.48 8.44
C LEU A 330 -14.02 19.17 8.21
N ASN A 331 -14.88 19.18 7.19
CA ASN A 331 -15.77 18.06 6.85
C ASN A 331 -15.09 16.97 6.01
N PHE A 332 -13.80 16.71 6.22
CA PHE A 332 -13.11 15.57 5.61
C PHE A 332 -12.23 14.85 6.62
N LEU A 333 -11.74 13.68 6.23
CA LEU A 333 -10.77 12.90 6.98
C LEU A 333 -9.70 12.43 6.03
N VAL A 334 -8.45 12.48 6.47
CA VAL A 334 -7.32 11.94 5.73
C VAL A 334 -6.97 10.58 6.34
N LEU A 335 -6.93 9.55 5.50
CA LEU A 335 -6.63 8.17 5.89
C LEU A 335 -5.41 7.70 5.11
N ARG A 336 -4.54 6.93 5.78
CA ARG A 336 -3.38 6.31 5.13
C ARG A 336 -3.86 5.21 4.18
N ALA A 337 -3.22 5.07 3.03
CA ALA A 337 -3.42 3.89 2.18
C ALA A 337 -2.74 2.67 2.82
N ASP A 338 -3.43 1.53 2.84
CA ASP A 338 -2.81 0.28 3.27
C ASP A 338 -1.81 -0.28 2.23
N ILE A 339 -1.04 -1.30 2.61
CA ILE A 339 -0.03 -1.87 1.70
C ILE A 339 -0.62 -2.44 0.41
N GLN A 340 -1.86 -2.94 0.42
CA GLN A 340 -2.54 -3.40 -0.79
C GLN A 340 -2.95 -2.23 -1.67
N GLU A 341 -3.49 -1.17 -1.07
CA GLU A 341 -3.91 0.05 -1.77
C GLU A 341 -2.72 0.71 -2.48
N ASP A 342 -1.58 0.87 -1.80
CA ASP A 342 -0.34 1.38 -2.38
C ASP A 342 0.24 0.45 -3.47
N SER A 343 0.24 -0.86 -3.22
CA SER A 343 0.83 -1.84 -4.14
C SER A 343 -0.02 -2.12 -5.39
N GLU A 344 -1.33 -2.29 -5.23
CA GLU A 344 -2.27 -2.68 -6.30
C GLU A 344 -2.97 -1.45 -6.92
N TYR A 345 -3.45 -0.50 -6.11
CA TYR A 345 -4.25 0.64 -6.58
C TYR A 345 -3.45 1.95 -6.75
N LYS A 346 -2.19 2.00 -6.27
CA LYS A 346 -1.20 3.06 -6.56
C LYS A 346 -1.60 4.46 -6.09
N TYR A 347 -2.27 4.56 -4.95
CA TYR A 347 -2.46 5.83 -4.23
C TYR A 347 -1.82 5.76 -2.84
N ASP A 348 -1.38 6.92 -2.36
CA ASP A 348 -0.55 7.02 -1.15
C ASP A 348 -1.40 7.29 0.12
N PHE A 349 -2.50 8.03 -0.05
CA PHE A 349 -3.50 8.26 0.99
C PHE A 349 -4.89 8.42 0.37
N LYS A 350 -5.92 8.43 1.20
CA LYS A 350 -7.30 8.64 0.78
C LYS A 350 -8.01 9.68 1.64
N ILE A 351 -8.90 10.44 1.03
CA ILE A 351 -9.74 11.41 1.72
C ILE A 351 -11.17 10.92 1.70
N ARG A 352 -11.81 10.95 2.87
CA ARG A 352 -13.23 10.68 3.04
C ARG A 352 -13.92 11.98 3.40
N VAL A 353 -14.81 12.46 2.53
CA VAL A 353 -15.65 13.63 2.81
C VAL A 353 -16.85 13.22 3.64
N LYS A 354 -17.09 13.91 4.75
CA LYS A 354 -18.25 13.71 5.63
C LYS A 354 -19.35 14.67 5.21
N TYR A 355 -20.38 14.19 4.54
CA TYR A 355 -21.64 14.94 4.47
C TYR A 355 -22.33 14.87 5.83
N LYS A 356 -22.63 16.02 6.44
CA LYS A 356 -23.23 16.17 7.78
C LYS A 356 -24.70 15.70 7.87
N ASN A 357 -25.11 14.66 7.16
CA ASN A 357 -26.46 14.08 7.31
C ASN A 357 -26.46 13.00 8.40
N ARG A 358 -26.10 13.38 9.64
CA ARG A 358 -26.44 12.57 10.83
C ARG A 358 -27.87 12.87 11.24
N GLY A 359 -28.80 12.36 10.44
CA GLY A 359 -30.22 12.37 10.71
C GLY A 359 -30.88 11.38 9.76
N ILE A 360 -31.39 10.27 10.28
CA ILE A 360 -32.32 9.44 9.52
C ILE A 360 -33.60 10.26 9.44
N LYS A 361 -33.78 11.02 8.34
CA LYS A 361 -35.12 11.45 7.97
C LYS A 361 -35.83 10.19 7.47
N ILE A 362 -36.66 9.59 8.31
CA ILE A 362 -37.67 8.61 7.88
C ILE A 362 -38.80 9.41 7.21
N ASP A 363 -38.47 10.13 6.13
CA ASP A 363 -39.47 10.57 5.16
C ASP A 363 -39.39 9.55 4.04
N SER A 364 -40.48 8.83 3.80
CA SER A 364 -40.59 7.67 2.91
C SER A 364 -40.20 7.93 1.44
N ASN A 365 -39.80 9.17 1.11
CA ASN A 365 -39.53 9.66 -0.23
C ASN A 365 -38.21 10.46 -0.37
N SER A 366 -37.33 10.56 0.63
CA SER A 366 -36.05 11.26 0.46
C SER A 366 -34.92 10.30 0.10
N THR A 367 -34.61 10.22 -1.19
CA THR A 367 -33.45 9.51 -1.75
C THR A 367 -32.13 10.27 -1.56
N ASP A 368 -32.11 11.34 -0.76
CA ASP A 368 -30.96 12.25 -0.59
C ASP A 368 -29.98 11.78 0.50
N ILE A 369 -29.64 10.49 0.50
CA ILE A 369 -28.39 10.04 1.12
C ILE A 369 -27.30 10.39 0.10
N GLN A 370 -26.72 11.59 0.22
CA GLN A 370 -25.56 11.91 -0.60
C GLN A 370 -24.43 10.91 -0.29
N PRO A 371 -23.89 10.23 -1.31
CA PRO A 371 -22.92 9.17 -1.09
C PRO A 371 -21.65 9.74 -0.45
N VAL A 372 -21.10 9.04 0.54
CA VAL A 372 -19.78 9.35 1.11
C VAL A 372 -18.74 9.23 -0.01
N THR A 373 -18.17 10.35 -0.43
CA THR A 373 -17.12 10.35 -1.46
C THR A 373 -15.78 9.94 -0.85
N LYS A 374 -15.17 8.87 -1.35
CA LYS A 374 -13.82 8.42 -1.03
C LYS A 374 -12.90 8.65 -2.22
N LEU A 375 -11.81 9.38 -2.04
CA LEU A 375 -10.84 9.66 -3.12
C LEU A 375 -9.45 9.21 -2.73
N GLY A 376 -8.79 8.46 -3.60
CA GLY A 376 -7.37 8.15 -3.48
C GLY A 376 -6.53 9.30 -4.04
N PHE A 377 -5.43 9.62 -3.39
CA PHE A 377 -4.47 10.63 -3.84
C PHE A 377 -3.11 10.00 -4.07
N GLN A 378 -2.54 10.25 -5.24
CA GLN A 378 -1.17 9.90 -5.56
C GLN A 378 -0.33 11.17 -5.66
N LEU A 379 0.79 11.21 -4.96
CA LEU A 379 1.77 12.29 -4.98
C LEU A 379 2.91 11.93 -5.92
N LYS A 380 3.27 12.88 -6.78
CA LYS A 380 4.47 12.82 -7.60
C LYS A 380 5.32 14.05 -7.36
N THR A 381 6.41 13.86 -6.61
CA THR A 381 7.49 14.82 -6.48
C THR A 381 8.50 14.58 -7.60
N SER A 382 8.59 15.50 -8.56
CA SER A 382 9.59 15.41 -9.63
C SER A 382 10.40 16.69 -9.70
N LEU A 383 11.73 16.56 -9.62
CA LEU A 383 12.67 17.66 -9.89
C LEU A 383 12.99 17.81 -11.38
N GLY A 384 12.49 16.91 -12.25
CA GLY A 384 12.74 16.94 -13.70
C GLY A 384 11.47 16.76 -14.53
N GLU A 385 11.52 17.23 -15.78
CA GLU A 385 10.45 17.06 -16.76
C GLU A 385 10.42 15.60 -17.25
N ARG A 386 9.46 14.81 -16.76
CA ARG A 386 9.07 13.57 -17.44
C ARG A 386 7.79 13.81 -18.26
N PRO A 387 7.69 13.26 -19.48
CA PRO A 387 6.58 13.56 -20.38
C PRO A 387 5.23 13.14 -19.80
N GLN A 388 4.23 13.95 -20.12
CA GLN A 388 2.80 13.82 -19.80
C GLN A 388 2.21 12.45 -20.21
N GLU A 389 2.86 11.70 -21.12
CA GLU A 389 2.39 10.40 -21.63
C GLU A 389 2.29 9.28 -20.58
N TYR A 390 3.04 9.37 -19.47
CA TYR A 390 2.90 8.41 -18.37
C TYR A 390 1.58 8.59 -17.58
N LEU A 391 0.91 9.75 -17.70
CA LEU A 391 -0.34 10.08 -17.01
C LEU A 391 -1.55 9.32 -17.58
N LEU A 392 -1.55 9.07 -18.88
CA LEU A 392 -2.64 8.40 -19.60
C LEU A 392 -2.67 6.87 -19.39
N LYS A 393 -1.60 6.28 -18.84
CA LYS A 393 -1.50 4.81 -18.62
C LYS A 393 -2.07 4.35 -17.27
N PHE A 394 -2.23 5.25 -16.29
CA PHE A 394 -2.74 4.88 -14.95
C PHE A 394 -4.25 4.61 -14.92
N GLY A 395 -5.04 5.25 -15.79
CA GLY A 395 -6.48 4.97 -15.90
C GLY A 395 -6.82 3.65 -16.61
N LYS A 396 -5.85 3.01 -17.29
CA LYS A 396 -6.08 1.85 -18.17
C LYS A 396 -5.68 0.50 -17.58
N ASN A 397 -4.92 0.47 -16.48
CA ASN A 397 -4.60 -0.78 -15.76
C ASN A 397 -5.69 -1.18 -14.76
N LYS A 398 -6.96 -0.99 -15.11
CA LYS A 398 -8.08 -1.57 -14.36
C LYS A 398 -8.03 -3.09 -14.56
N LYS A 399 -7.61 -3.83 -13.54
CA LYS A 399 -7.85 -5.28 -13.53
C LYS A 399 -9.36 -5.48 -13.48
N ARG A 400 -9.94 -5.97 -14.58
CA ARG A 400 -11.36 -6.34 -14.67
C ARG A 400 -11.74 -7.19 -13.44
N GLY A 401 -12.69 -6.72 -12.64
CA GLY A 401 -13.28 -7.47 -11.52
C GLY A 401 -12.77 -7.16 -10.11
N GLN A 402 -11.85 -6.20 -9.91
CA GLN A 402 -11.58 -5.68 -8.57
C GLN A 402 -12.46 -4.46 -8.28
N GLN A 403 -13.24 -4.54 -7.21
CA GLN A 403 -14.01 -3.41 -6.70
C GLN A 403 -13.05 -2.34 -6.16
N GLU A 404 -13.11 -1.14 -6.72
CA GLU A 404 -12.30 -0.02 -6.28
C GLU A 404 -12.72 0.39 -4.86
N ARG A 405 -11.75 0.58 -3.95
CA ARG A 405 -12.02 1.02 -2.56
C ARG A 405 -12.28 2.53 -2.46
N VAL A 406 -12.09 3.26 -3.56
CA VAL A 406 -12.26 4.70 -3.71
C VAL A 406 -13.03 4.98 -5.00
N ASP A 407 -13.81 6.07 -5.03
CA ASP A 407 -14.64 6.47 -6.17
C ASP A 407 -13.79 7.07 -7.30
N LYS A 408 -12.65 7.67 -6.95
CA LYS A 408 -11.73 8.30 -7.89
C LYS A 408 -10.31 8.32 -7.34
N ILE A 409 -9.32 8.32 -8.24
CA ILE A 409 -7.92 8.59 -7.90
C ILE A 409 -7.53 9.94 -8.51
N VAL A 410 -7.04 10.85 -7.67
CA VAL A 410 -6.54 12.17 -8.04
C VAL A 410 -5.01 12.14 -7.98
N LEU A 411 -4.37 12.58 -9.06
CA LEU A 411 -2.92 12.72 -9.10
C LEU A 411 -2.53 14.17 -8.81
N ILE A 412 -1.67 14.35 -7.81
CA ILE A 412 -1.08 15.64 -7.46
C ILE A 412 0.40 15.59 -7.81
N SER A 413 0.81 16.43 -8.79
CA SER A 413 2.21 16.58 -9.15
C SER A 413 2.75 17.88 -8.59
N ILE A 414 3.74 17.78 -7.70
CA ILE A 414 4.36 18.94 -7.04
C ILE A 414 5.84 18.96 -7.42
N LYS A 415 6.25 19.99 -8.16
CA LYS A 415 7.66 20.21 -8.51
C LYS A 415 8.29 21.12 -7.46
N THR A 416 8.78 20.53 -6.37
CA THR A 416 9.43 21.29 -5.29
C THR A 416 10.50 20.46 -4.59
N SER A 417 11.55 21.13 -4.12
CA SER A 417 12.54 20.57 -3.19
C SER A 417 12.16 20.80 -1.72
N GLN A 418 11.07 21.54 -1.45
CA GLN A 418 10.73 22.02 -0.11
C GLN A 418 10.56 20.91 0.93
N PHE A 419 9.97 19.76 0.56
CA PHE A 419 9.74 18.64 1.48
C PHE A 419 11.03 18.08 2.12
N LEU A 420 12.15 18.09 1.39
CA LEU A 420 13.41 17.63 1.96
C LEU A 420 14.04 18.71 2.85
N SER A 421 13.95 19.98 2.45
CA SER A 421 14.45 21.08 3.27
C SER A 421 13.65 21.26 4.54
N SER A 422 12.32 21.13 4.51
CA SER A 422 11.46 21.21 5.69
C SER A 422 11.79 20.10 6.69
N PHE A 423 11.95 18.86 6.21
CA PHE A 423 12.39 17.75 7.04
C PHE A 423 13.77 17.97 7.66
N LYS A 424 14.74 18.48 6.88
CA LYS A 424 16.07 18.84 7.38
C LYS A 424 15.98 19.88 8.50
N THR A 425 15.30 20.99 8.24
CA THR A 425 15.13 22.08 9.20
C THR A 425 14.45 21.61 10.48
N TRP A 426 13.50 20.68 10.38
CA TRP A 426 12.83 20.10 11.55
C TRP A 426 13.75 19.24 12.42
N ILE A 427 14.60 18.40 11.81
CA ILE A 427 15.63 17.65 12.55
C ILE A 427 16.61 18.62 13.21
N GLU A 428 17.11 19.62 12.46
CA GLU A 428 18.06 20.62 12.96
C GLU A 428 17.49 21.46 14.10
N ALA A 429 16.18 21.70 14.10
CA ALA A 429 15.46 22.40 15.17
C ALA A 429 15.16 21.54 16.41
N GLY A 430 15.61 20.27 16.44
CA GLY A 430 15.36 19.35 17.56
C GLY A 430 13.96 18.74 17.55
N GLU A 431 13.38 18.54 16.35
CA GLU A 431 12.10 17.87 16.14
C GLU A 431 10.93 18.55 16.88
N PRO A 432 10.72 19.87 16.74
CA PRO A 432 9.65 20.56 17.47
C PRO A 432 8.26 19.99 17.11
N SER A 433 7.28 20.16 18.00
CA SER A 433 5.89 19.74 17.75
C SER A 433 5.33 20.41 16.48
N GLY A 434 4.42 19.76 15.77
CA GLY A 434 3.88 20.22 14.48
C GLY A 434 4.55 19.59 13.26
N GLY A 435 5.49 18.66 13.45
CA GLY A 435 6.17 17.93 12.37
C GLY A 435 6.98 18.81 11.39
N PRO A 436 7.69 18.21 10.44
CA PRO A 436 8.45 18.92 9.41
C PRO A 436 7.58 19.80 8.50
N GLU A 437 6.33 19.42 8.25
CA GLU A 437 5.41 20.19 7.43
C GLU A 437 5.14 21.62 7.94
N GLN A 438 5.44 21.93 9.21
CA GLN A 438 5.36 23.30 9.73
C GLN A 438 6.32 24.25 8.99
N PHE A 439 7.45 23.73 8.51
CA PHE A 439 8.49 24.48 7.78
C PHE A 439 8.23 24.58 6.27
N LEU A 440 7.13 24.03 5.75
CA LEU A 440 6.73 24.24 4.36
C LEU A 440 6.27 25.69 4.15
N LEU A 441 6.53 26.25 2.97
CA LEU A 441 6.08 27.62 2.68
C LEU A 441 4.55 27.70 2.68
N PRO A 442 3.97 28.79 3.22
CA PRO A 442 2.52 29.01 3.27
C PRO A 442 1.84 28.83 1.90
N GLU A 443 2.46 29.32 0.83
CA GLU A 443 1.91 29.23 -0.53
C GLU A 443 1.83 27.79 -1.05
N LEU A 444 2.80 26.94 -0.69
CA LEU A 444 2.76 25.52 -1.03
C LEU A 444 1.63 24.82 -0.27
N LYS A 445 1.52 25.08 1.04
CA LYS A 445 0.41 24.59 1.88
C LYS A 445 -0.94 24.97 1.26
N LYS A 446 -1.20 26.26 1.01
CA LYS A 446 -2.45 26.74 0.39
C LYS A 446 -2.75 26.06 -0.94
N THR A 447 -1.73 25.90 -1.80
CA THR A 447 -1.85 25.24 -3.11
C THR A 447 -2.27 23.78 -2.96
N ILE A 448 -1.66 23.04 -2.05
CA ILE A 448 -2.02 21.63 -1.81
C ILE A 448 -3.44 21.55 -1.26
N LEU A 449 -3.84 22.43 -0.32
CA LEU A 449 -5.18 22.39 0.28
C LEU A 449 -6.22 22.56 -0.82
N LYS A 450 -6.05 23.61 -1.62
CA LYS A 450 -6.94 23.95 -2.72
C LYS A 450 -7.03 22.83 -3.75
N ALA A 451 -5.90 22.25 -4.16
CA ALA A 451 -5.88 21.17 -5.14
C ALA A 451 -6.56 19.89 -4.62
N VAL A 452 -6.41 19.61 -3.33
CA VAL A 452 -6.98 18.43 -2.68
C VAL A 452 -8.46 18.58 -2.45
N THR A 453 -8.94 19.77 -2.07
CA THR A 453 -10.35 20.01 -1.71
C THR A 453 -11.18 20.57 -2.85
N GLU A 454 -10.58 20.84 -4.02
CA GLU A 454 -11.27 21.41 -5.18
C GLU A 454 -12.53 20.60 -5.53
N LYS A 455 -13.70 21.24 -5.47
CA LYS A 455 -15.01 20.64 -5.76
C LYS A 455 -15.42 19.49 -4.84
N LEU A 456 -14.77 19.36 -3.68
CA LEU A 456 -15.08 18.35 -2.66
C LEU A 456 -15.63 18.95 -1.37
N VAL A 457 -14.96 19.99 -0.89
CA VAL A 457 -15.29 20.66 0.37
C VAL A 457 -15.05 22.14 0.18
N ASP A 458 -16.06 22.95 0.52
CA ASP A 458 -15.90 24.39 0.60
C ASP A 458 -15.07 24.74 1.84
N ILE A 459 -13.88 25.27 1.62
CA ILE A 459 -12.97 25.71 2.69
C ILE A 459 -13.13 27.22 2.86
N PRO A 460 -13.54 27.71 4.06
CA PRO A 460 -13.62 29.13 4.34
C PRO A 460 -12.29 29.87 4.10
N GLN A 461 -12.37 31.10 3.58
CA GLN A 461 -11.18 31.92 3.29
C GLN A 461 -10.34 32.18 4.55
N GLU A 462 -10.98 32.38 5.71
CA GLU A 462 -10.30 32.55 7.00
C GLU A 462 -9.32 31.43 7.34
N ILE A 463 -9.56 30.21 6.86
CA ILE A 463 -8.65 29.08 7.07
C ILE A 463 -7.41 29.24 6.19
N PHE A 464 -7.55 29.71 4.96
CA PHE A 464 -6.41 30.02 4.10
C PHE A 464 -5.58 31.18 4.65
N ASP A 465 -6.21 32.16 5.28
CA ASP A 465 -5.54 33.32 5.85
C ASP A 465 -4.74 32.97 7.12
N LYS A 466 -5.16 31.94 7.86
CA LYS A 466 -4.45 31.37 9.04
C LYS A 466 -3.31 30.42 8.68
N ILE A 467 -3.10 30.09 7.40
CA ILE A 467 -1.97 29.25 6.99
C ILE A 467 -0.72 30.12 6.92
N GLU A 468 0.11 29.99 7.94
CA GLU A 468 1.46 30.56 8.05
C GLU A 468 2.54 29.64 7.48
#